data_AF-A0A811SQW1-F1
#
_entry.id   AF-A0A811SQW1-F1
#
_cell.length_a   1.000
_cell.length_b   1.000
_cell.length_c   1.000
_cell.angle_alpha   90.00
_cell.angle_beta   90.00
_cell.angle_gamma   90.00
#
_symmetry.space_group_name_H-M   'P 1'
#
loop_
_entity.id
_entity.type
_entity.pdbx_description
1 polymer ?
#
loop_
_entity_poly.entity_id
_entity_poly.type
_entity_poly.pdbx_seq_one_letter_code
_entity_poly.pdbx_strand_id
1 'polypeptide(L)'
;MGPSAQINLNYNLTWILPVDAGFYYILRFHFCEVQYPITKVNQRVFYIYINNQTAQEQMDVIAWGGGIGRPVHTDYLVVTAPGAGQTDLWVALHPEVDTRPEYYDAILNGLEVFKHQTYNTDSLAGPNPSIPQAVDGGHAVAVQSKRKSDAFVAGWAAAAVGLVAVLVGCLFTWAIFCRRKWKAGSDVVHVPEPVHKTPAPVLHGPTAYVFSVTAQK
;
A
#
# COMPACT_ATOMS: atom_id res chain seq x y z
N MET A 1 22.69 6.44 2.55
CA MET A 1 22.74 7.69 1.76
C MET A 1 24.09 7.78 1.04
N GLY A 2 24.66 8.97 0.88
CA GLY A 2 25.97 9.21 0.28
C GLY A 2 27.12 8.66 1.13
N PRO A 3 28.36 8.80 0.66
CA PRO A 3 29.51 8.08 1.22
C PRO A 3 30.04 8.67 2.54
N SER A 4 29.59 9.86 2.96
CA SER A 4 30.07 10.50 4.19
C SER A 4 28.97 11.27 4.92
N ALA A 5 29.14 11.42 6.24
CA ALA A 5 28.23 12.19 7.08
C ALA A 5 28.07 13.64 6.58
N GLN A 6 29.18 14.28 6.18
CA GLN A 6 29.16 15.65 5.65
C GLN A 6 28.27 15.74 4.41
N ILE A 7 28.29 14.76 3.52
CA ILE A 7 27.42 14.77 2.34
C ILE A 7 25.97 14.57 2.79
N ASN A 8 25.71 13.57 3.63
CA ASN A 8 24.35 13.20 4.06
C ASN A 8 23.61 14.33 4.78
N LEU A 9 24.33 15.16 5.55
CA LEU A 9 23.76 16.34 6.23
C LEU A 9 23.31 17.45 5.27
N ASN A 10 23.71 17.42 4.00
CA ASN A 10 23.44 18.49 3.04
C ASN A 10 22.37 18.13 2.00
N TYR A 11 21.73 16.96 2.09
CA TYR A 11 20.63 16.60 1.19
C TYR A 11 19.65 15.60 1.79
N ASN A 12 18.47 15.49 1.16
CA ASN A 12 17.46 14.50 1.51
C ASN A 12 17.50 13.33 0.54
N LEU A 13 17.48 12.10 1.04
CA LEU A 13 17.24 10.93 0.21
C LEU A 13 15.76 10.92 -0.17
N THR A 14 15.46 11.21 -1.43
CA THR A 14 14.11 11.58 -1.88
C THR A 14 13.59 10.65 -2.96
N TRP A 15 12.33 10.27 -2.86
CA TRP A 15 11.54 9.58 -3.87
C TRP A 15 10.32 10.41 -4.22
N ILE A 16 10.01 10.48 -5.52
CA ILE A 16 8.85 11.20 -6.04
C ILE A 16 7.98 10.17 -6.75
N LEU A 17 6.73 10.03 -6.30
CA LEU A 17 5.80 9.05 -6.84
C LEU A 17 4.59 9.78 -7.46
N PRO A 18 4.33 9.63 -8.76
CA PRO A 18 3.11 10.17 -9.36
C PRO A 18 1.91 9.36 -8.86
N VAL A 19 0.98 10.05 -8.20
CA VAL A 19 -0.25 9.48 -7.62
C VAL A 19 -1.46 10.31 -8.07
N ASP A 20 -2.68 9.83 -7.85
CA ASP A 20 -3.88 10.59 -8.22
C ASP A 20 -4.23 11.60 -7.11
N ALA A 21 -4.60 12.81 -7.51
CA ALA A 21 -5.09 13.84 -6.62
C ALA A 21 -6.48 13.47 -6.04
N GLY A 22 -6.78 13.90 -4.83
CA GLY A 22 -8.10 13.71 -4.20
C GLY A 22 -8.34 12.38 -3.47
N PHE A 23 -7.28 11.62 -3.18
CA PHE A 23 -7.37 10.30 -2.53
C PHE A 23 -6.57 10.24 -1.23
N TYR A 24 -7.04 9.40 -0.32
CA TYR A 24 -6.23 8.92 0.78
C TYR A 24 -5.18 7.93 0.27
N TYR A 25 -3.98 7.96 0.84
CA TYR A 25 -2.92 7.00 0.56
C TYR A 25 -2.35 6.46 1.86
N ILE A 26 -2.12 5.15 1.91
CA ILE A 26 -1.35 4.51 2.99
C ILE A 26 0.05 4.27 2.45
N LEU A 27 1.05 4.85 3.11
CA LEU A 27 2.46 4.59 2.85
C LEU A 27 2.98 3.66 3.93
N ARG A 28 3.40 2.46 3.54
CA ARG A 28 4.05 1.49 4.43
C ARG A 28 5.54 1.50 4.19
N PHE A 29 6.28 1.94 5.19
CA PHE A 29 7.74 1.94 5.19
C PHE A 29 8.23 0.65 5.84
N HIS A 30 9.08 -0.09 5.14
CA HIS A 30 9.74 -1.29 5.64
C HIS A 30 11.19 -0.96 6.00
N PHE A 31 11.57 -1.33 7.22
CA PHE A 31 12.91 -1.12 7.75
C PHE A 31 13.49 -2.42 8.31
N CYS A 32 14.79 -2.59 8.17
CA CYS A 32 15.58 -3.61 8.82
C CYS A 32 17.03 -3.11 8.83
N GLU A 33 17.58 -2.84 10.02
CA GLU A 33 18.98 -2.46 10.13
C GLU A 33 19.83 -3.70 9.91
N VAL A 34 20.60 -3.73 8.82
CA VAL A 34 21.42 -4.87 8.41
C VAL A 34 22.89 -4.48 8.21
N GLN A 35 23.21 -3.19 8.35
CA GLN A 35 24.52 -2.65 8.00
C GLN A 35 25.46 -2.65 9.21
N TYR A 36 26.54 -3.43 9.15
CA TYR A 36 27.63 -3.30 10.12
C TYR A 36 28.43 -2.00 9.86
N PRO A 37 28.91 -1.27 10.90
CA PRO A 37 28.90 -1.57 12.34
C PRO A 37 27.68 -1.07 13.15
N ILE A 38 26.56 -0.75 12.49
CA ILE A 38 25.35 -0.20 13.13
C ILE A 38 24.57 -1.34 13.79
N THR A 39 24.71 -1.46 15.11
CA THR A 39 24.24 -2.58 15.95
C THR A 39 23.55 -2.12 17.25
N LYS A 40 23.56 -0.82 17.57
CA LYS A 40 23.02 -0.24 18.80
C LYS A 40 22.07 0.93 18.52
N VAL A 41 21.20 1.20 19.49
CA VAL A 41 20.34 2.39 19.54
C VAL A 41 21.18 3.67 19.48
N ASN A 42 20.63 4.71 18.86
CA ASN A 42 21.22 6.02 18.62
C ASN A 42 22.50 6.00 17.76
N GLN A 43 22.71 4.95 16.97
CA GLN A 43 23.78 4.94 15.97
C GLN A 43 23.31 5.54 14.64
N ARG A 44 22.05 5.32 14.24
CA ARG A 44 21.46 5.94 13.06
C ARG A 44 20.05 6.39 13.41
N VAL A 45 19.83 7.70 13.39
CA VAL A 45 18.54 8.33 13.65
C VAL A 45 18.24 9.30 12.51
N PHE A 46 17.03 9.29 12.00
CA PHE A 46 16.65 10.11 10.85
C PHE A 46 15.18 10.55 10.90
N TYR A 47 14.91 11.68 10.23
CA TYR A 47 13.60 12.18 9.93
C TYR A 47 12.97 11.42 8.76
N ILE A 48 11.65 11.22 8.81
CA ILE A 48 10.83 10.84 7.67
C ILE A 48 9.94 12.03 7.32
N TYR A 49 10.02 12.51 6.08
CA TYR A 49 9.16 13.53 5.52
C TYR A 49 8.24 12.93 4.45
N ILE A 50 6.97 13.32 4.48
CA ILE A 50 6.01 13.02 3.42
C ILE A 50 5.39 14.36 3.00
N ASN A 51 5.44 14.69 1.70
CA ASN A 51 5.01 15.99 1.15
C ASN A 51 5.59 17.18 1.93
N ASN A 52 6.90 17.12 2.21
CA ASN A 52 7.65 18.13 2.98
C ASN A 52 7.14 18.37 4.42
N GLN A 53 6.29 17.48 4.94
CA GLN A 53 5.86 17.50 6.33
C GLN A 53 6.51 16.37 7.09
N THR A 54 6.92 16.63 8.33
CA THR A 54 7.53 15.61 9.20
C THR A 54 6.49 14.58 9.58
N ALA A 55 6.70 13.34 9.16
CA ALA A 55 5.90 12.18 9.52
C ALA A 55 6.48 11.44 10.74
N GLN A 56 7.81 11.45 10.89
CA GLN A 56 8.53 10.88 12.03
C GLN A 56 9.79 11.71 12.29
N GLU A 57 9.99 12.13 13.54
CA GLU A 57 11.14 12.95 13.94
C GLU A 57 12.40 12.12 14.21
N GLN A 58 12.27 11.07 15.01
CA GLN A 58 13.40 10.29 15.52
C GLN A 58 13.22 8.81 15.15
N MET A 59 13.35 8.47 13.87
CA MET A 59 13.33 7.07 13.44
C MET A 59 14.67 6.41 13.77
N ASP A 60 14.67 5.48 14.72
CA ASP A 60 15.78 4.56 15.00
C ASP A 60 15.30 3.12 14.75
N VAL A 61 15.81 2.49 13.70
CA VAL A 61 15.39 1.15 13.29
C VAL A 61 15.78 0.09 14.32
N ILE A 62 16.89 0.26 15.03
CA ILE A 62 17.32 -0.69 16.05
C ILE A 62 16.45 -0.56 17.29
N ALA A 63 16.13 0.67 17.70
CA ALA A 63 15.20 0.90 18.80
C ALA A 63 13.81 0.35 18.49
N TRP A 64 13.32 0.59 17.26
CA TRP A 64 12.00 0.14 16.83
C TRP A 64 11.91 -1.38 16.63
N GLY A 65 12.93 -1.98 16.02
CA GLY A 65 13.01 -3.43 15.76
C GLY A 65 13.49 -4.27 16.94
N GLY A 66 14.04 -3.64 17.98
CA GLY A 66 14.62 -4.34 19.13
C GLY A 66 15.92 -5.07 18.81
N GLY A 67 16.68 -4.63 17.81
CA GLY A 67 17.98 -5.20 17.44
C GLY A 67 18.27 -5.21 15.93
N ILE A 68 19.53 -5.46 15.58
CA ILE A 68 19.99 -5.63 14.19
C ILE A 68 19.35 -6.88 13.54
N GLY A 69 19.06 -6.80 12.25
CA GLY A 69 18.52 -7.89 11.43
C GLY A 69 17.04 -8.19 11.70
N ARG A 70 16.33 -7.32 12.41
CA ARG A 70 14.92 -7.48 12.76
C ARG A 70 14.06 -6.58 11.87
N PRO A 71 13.26 -7.15 10.95
CA PRO A 71 12.41 -6.36 10.08
C PRO A 71 11.22 -5.78 10.86
N VAL A 72 10.88 -4.54 10.55
CA VAL A 72 9.75 -3.80 11.09
C VAL A 72 9.14 -2.93 10.01
N HIS A 73 7.88 -2.58 10.16
CA HIS A 73 7.22 -1.61 9.29
C HIS A 73 6.43 -0.58 10.11
N THR A 74 6.14 0.54 9.47
CA THR A 74 5.25 1.58 9.98
C THR A 74 4.44 2.18 8.84
N ASP A 75 3.19 2.55 9.13
CA ASP A 75 2.21 2.99 8.16
C ASP A 75 1.85 4.46 8.43
N TYR A 76 1.79 5.27 7.36
CA TYR A 76 1.32 6.66 7.42
C TYR A 76 0.15 6.85 6.46
N LEU A 77 -0.89 7.54 6.93
CA LEU A 77 -2.03 7.93 6.11
C LEU A 77 -1.84 9.37 5.61
N VAL A 78 -1.83 9.56 4.31
CA VAL A 78 -1.67 10.89 3.71
C VAL A 78 -2.80 11.24 2.77
N VAL A 79 -3.02 12.54 2.63
CA VAL A 79 -4.09 13.16 1.87
C VAL A 79 -3.42 13.99 0.78
N THR A 80 -3.60 13.60 -0.49
CA THR A 80 -3.19 14.43 -1.63
C THR A 80 -4.09 15.66 -1.77
N ALA A 81 -3.61 16.73 -2.42
CA ALA A 81 -4.45 17.91 -2.62
C ALA A 81 -5.74 17.56 -3.39
N PRO A 82 -6.89 18.22 -3.09
CA PRO A 82 -8.08 18.09 -3.92
C PRO A 82 -7.79 18.52 -5.36
N GLY A 83 -8.26 17.75 -6.32
CA GLY A 83 -8.04 18.05 -7.74
C GLY A 83 -8.37 16.86 -8.62
N ALA A 84 -8.19 17.05 -9.92
CA ALA A 84 -8.25 15.98 -10.90
C ALA A 84 -6.88 15.83 -11.56
N GLY A 85 -6.49 14.59 -11.88
CA GLY A 85 -5.23 14.27 -12.53
C GLY A 85 -4.20 13.67 -11.56
N GLN A 86 -2.96 13.63 -12.02
CA GLN A 86 -1.82 13.17 -11.22
C GLN A 86 -1.18 14.31 -10.44
N THR A 87 -0.63 13.98 -9.29
CA THR A 87 0.17 14.85 -8.41
C THR A 87 1.35 14.07 -7.88
N ASP A 88 2.41 14.77 -7.51
CA ASP A 88 3.62 14.16 -6.98
C ASP A 88 3.52 13.97 -5.47
N LEU A 89 3.64 12.73 -5.03
CA LEU A 89 3.82 12.37 -3.62
C LEU A 89 5.32 12.31 -3.33
N TRP A 90 5.79 13.19 -2.45
CA TRP A 90 7.20 13.30 -2.07
C TRP A 90 7.45 12.51 -0.80
N VAL A 91 8.45 11.65 -0.82
CA VAL A 91 8.97 10.96 0.37
C VAL A 91 10.44 11.31 0.50
N ALA A 92 10.87 11.80 1.66
CA ALA A 92 12.24 12.18 1.90
C ALA A 92 12.72 11.71 3.27
N LEU A 93 13.98 11.27 3.34
CA LEU A 93 14.67 10.93 4.59
C LEU A 93 15.87 11.85 4.77
N HIS A 94 16.12 12.25 6.01
CA HIS A 94 17.26 13.12 6.36
C HIS A 94 17.83 12.74 7.73
N PRO A 95 19.15 12.74 7.94
CA PRO A 95 19.74 12.48 9.26
C PRO A 95 19.17 13.41 10.34
N GLU A 96 18.91 12.85 11.51
CA GLU A 96 18.52 13.58 12.71
C GLU A 96 19.79 14.01 13.45
N VAL A 97 19.86 15.25 13.93
CA VAL A 97 21.08 15.83 14.52
C VAL A 97 20.98 16.10 16.02
N ASP A 98 19.78 16.29 16.56
CA ASP A 98 19.54 16.72 17.92
C ASP A 98 19.86 15.62 18.94
N THR A 99 19.60 14.35 18.61
CA THR A 99 20.01 13.20 19.45
C THR A 99 21.50 12.87 19.35
N ARG A 100 22.23 13.54 18.44
CA ARG A 100 23.65 13.35 18.15
C ARG A 100 23.99 11.87 17.90
N PRO A 101 23.40 11.25 16.87
CA PRO A 101 23.67 9.85 16.56
C PRO A 101 25.13 9.64 16.14
N GLU A 102 25.61 8.41 16.27
CA GLU A 102 26.99 8.05 15.87
C GLU A 102 27.23 8.24 14.36
N TYR A 103 26.19 7.99 13.55
CA TYR A 103 26.21 8.11 12.09
C TYR A 103 25.06 8.99 11.61
N TYR A 104 25.41 10.07 10.91
CA TYR A 104 24.45 10.91 10.18
C TYR A 104 24.12 10.26 8.83
N ASP A 105 23.12 9.39 8.83
CA ASP A 105 22.67 8.62 7.67
C ASP A 105 21.20 8.25 7.82
N ALA A 106 20.59 7.78 6.74
CA ALA A 106 19.22 7.27 6.73
C ALA A 106 19.14 5.99 5.88
N ILE A 107 18.18 5.12 6.22
CA ILE A 107 17.98 3.83 5.54
C ILE A 107 16.50 3.63 5.23
N LEU A 108 16.22 3.01 4.08
CA LEU A 108 14.90 2.52 3.70
C LEU A 108 15.08 1.18 2.99
N ASN A 109 14.42 0.12 3.48
CA ASN A 109 14.55 -1.21 2.88
C ASN A 109 13.44 -1.47 1.86
N GLY A 110 12.26 -0.90 2.07
CA GLY A 110 11.15 -0.98 1.13
C GLY A 110 10.09 0.07 1.39
N LEU A 111 9.34 0.44 0.34
CA LEU A 111 8.22 1.37 0.41
C LEU A 111 7.06 0.80 -0.40
N GLU A 112 5.89 0.71 0.23
CA GLU A 112 4.64 0.38 -0.45
C GLU A 112 3.70 1.57 -0.35
N VAL A 113 2.99 1.87 -1.44
CA VAL A 113 2.05 2.99 -1.51
C VAL A 113 0.70 2.47 -2.01
N PHE A 114 -0.30 2.53 -1.15
CA PHE A 114 -1.63 2.02 -1.43
C PHE A 114 -2.60 3.19 -1.60
N LYS A 115 -3.25 3.27 -2.76
CA LYS A 115 -4.38 4.15 -2.95
C LYS A 115 -5.57 3.63 -2.13
N HIS A 116 -6.17 4.52 -1.36
CA HIS A 116 -7.40 4.30 -0.63
C HIS A 116 -8.52 5.18 -1.22
N GLN A 117 -9.73 5.16 -0.65
CA GLN A 117 -10.90 5.86 -1.20
C GLN A 117 -10.68 7.38 -1.41
N THR A 118 -11.46 7.99 -2.29
CA THR A 118 -11.50 9.46 -2.40
C THR A 118 -12.05 10.12 -1.13
N TYR A 119 -11.82 11.42 -0.94
CA TYR A 119 -12.37 12.17 0.20
C TYR A 119 -13.88 12.15 0.32
N ASN A 120 -14.57 12.02 -0.82
CA ASN A 120 -16.00 12.31 -0.92
C ASN A 120 -16.84 11.07 -1.26
N THR A 121 -16.20 10.01 -1.77
CA THR A 121 -16.87 8.80 -2.26
C THR A 121 -16.02 7.56 -1.98
N ASP A 122 -16.63 6.38 -1.90
CA ASP A 122 -15.94 5.10 -1.68
C ASP A 122 -15.33 4.52 -2.98
N SER A 123 -14.77 5.39 -3.82
CA SER A 123 -14.17 5.03 -5.11
C SER A 123 -12.65 4.99 -5.06
N LEU A 124 -12.05 4.07 -5.81
CA LEU A 124 -10.60 3.98 -6.09
C LEU A 124 -10.25 4.41 -7.53
N ALA A 125 -11.26 4.74 -8.34
CA ALA A 125 -11.08 5.05 -9.76
C ALA A 125 -10.49 6.45 -9.93
N GLY A 126 -9.25 6.50 -10.41
CA GLY A 126 -8.58 7.74 -10.82
C GLY A 126 -8.78 8.05 -12.31
N PRO A 127 -8.41 9.26 -12.75
CA PRO A 127 -8.41 9.62 -14.17
C PRO A 127 -7.36 8.80 -14.92
N ASN A 128 -7.57 8.64 -16.23
CA ASN A 128 -6.53 8.04 -17.08
C ASN A 128 -5.30 8.94 -17.09
N PRO A 129 -4.08 8.38 -16.98
CA PRO A 129 -2.85 9.16 -17.08
C PRO A 129 -2.77 9.85 -18.44
N SER A 130 -2.25 11.08 -18.45
CA SER A 130 -1.96 11.78 -19.69
C SER A 130 -0.90 11.02 -20.48
N ILE A 131 -1.24 10.61 -21.70
CA ILE A 131 -0.27 10.01 -22.63
C ILE A 131 0.77 11.09 -22.94
N PRO A 132 2.08 10.84 -22.77
CA PRO A 132 3.11 11.77 -23.21
C PRO A 132 2.87 12.08 -24.68
N GLN A 133 2.55 13.33 -25.01
CA GLN A 133 2.50 13.74 -26.40
C GLN A 133 3.92 13.61 -26.93
N ALA A 134 4.13 12.72 -27.91
CA ALA A 134 5.34 12.76 -28.71
C ALA A 134 5.48 14.20 -29.20
N VAL A 135 6.62 14.82 -28.94
CA VAL A 135 6.92 16.16 -29.45
C VAL A 135 7.08 16.02 -30.95
N ASP A 136 5.97 16.08 -31.69
CA ASP A 136 5.97 16.03 -33.14
C ASP A 136 6.50 17.37 -33.66
N GLY A 137 7.79 17.39 -33.94
CA GLY A 137 8.36 18.33 -34.88
C GLY A 137 7.83 18.05 -36.29
N GLY A 138 6.64 18.59 -36.59
CA GLY A 138 6.21 18.89 -37.96
C GLY A 138 5.49 17.78 -38.75
N HIS A 139 4.33 18.18 -39.26
CA HIS A 139 3.46 17.56 -40.26
C HIS A 139 2.42 16.55 -39.72
N ALA A 140 1.26 17.12 -39.37
CA ALA A 140 0.01 16.38 -39.28
C ALA A 140 -0.26 15.61 -40.58
N VAL A 141 -0.07 14.30 -40.56
CA VAL A 141 -0.74 13.40 -41.50
C VAL A 141 -1.94 12.84 -40.75
N ALA A 142 -3.11 13.41 -41.02
CA ALA A 142 -4.39 12.83 -40.62
C ALA A 142 -4.54 11.45 -41.29
N VAL A 143 -4.16 10.39 -40.57
CA VAL A 143 -4.49 9.03 -40.98
C VAL A 143 -5.96 8.82 -40.70
N GLN A 144 -6.79 9.04 -41.72
CA GLN A 144 -8.19 8.65 -41.73
C GLN A 144 -8.29 7.14 -41.48
N SER A 145 -8.67 6.74 -40.26
CA SER A 145 -9.07 5.36 -40.00
C SER A 145 -10.40 5.11 -40.70
N LYS A 146 -10.30 4.47 -41.87
CA LYS A 146 -11.40 4.07 -42.73
C LYS A 146 -12.34 3.14 -41.96
N ARG A 147 -13.57 3.58 -41.66
CA ARG A 147 -14.66 2.71 -41.22
C ARG A 147 -15.02 1.74 -42.36
N LYS A 148 -14.92 0.45 -42.10
CA LYS A 148 -15.57 -0.65 -42.84
C LYS A 148 -15.96 -1.70 -41.80
N SER A 149 -17.23 -1.76 -41.43
CA SER A 149 -18.37 -2.44 -42.08
C SER A 149 -18.62 -3.77 -41.40
N ASP A 150 -19.81 -3.87 -40.80
CA ASP A 150 -20.39 -5.07 -40.22
C ASP A 150 -20.26 -6.28 -41.14
N ALA A 151 -19.62 -7.33 -40.64
CA ALA A 151 -19.87 -8.73 -40.99
C ALA A 151 -18.92 -9.63 -40.18
N PHE A 152 -19.26 -9.90 -38.92
CA PHE A 152 -18.76 -11.11 -38.24
C PHE A 152 -19.95 -11.93 -37.74
N VAL A 153 -20.49 -12.69 -38.68
CA VAL A 153 -20.77 -14.12 -38.53
C VAL A 153 -21.58 -14.51 -37.30
N ALA A 154 -22.88 -14.67 -37.56
CA ALA A 154 -23.78 -15.54 -36.84
C ALA A 154 -23.10 -16.89 -36.50
N GLY A 155 -22.95 -17.18 -35.21
CA GLY A 155 -22.29 -18.41 -34.78
C GLY A 155 -22.23 -18.64 -33.26
N TRP A 156 -23.18 -18.16 -32.45
CA TRP A 156 -23.15 -18.41 -30.99
C TRP A 156 -24.51 -18.74 -30.36
N ALA A 157 -25.49 -19.20 -31.14
CA ALA A 157 -26.78 -19.64 -30.59
C ALA A 157 -26.75 -21.06 -29.98
N ALA A 158 -25.71 -21.87 -30.22
CA ALA A 158 -25.66 -23.25 -29.73
C ALA A 158 -24.87 -23.45 -28.41
N ALA A 159 -23.98 -22.52 -28.03
CA ALA A 159 -23.14 -22.68 -26.84
C ALA A 159 -23.79 -22.17 -25.53
N ALA A 160 -24.74 -21.23 -25.62
CA ALA A 160 -25.37 -20.64 -24.44
C ALA A 160 -26.35 -21.59 -23.72
N VAL A 161 -27.01 -22.50 -24.45
CA VAL A 161 -28.00 -23.43 -23.87
C VAL A 161 -27.32 -24.54 -23.05
N GLY A 162 -26.14 -25.01 -23.48
CA GLY A 162 -25.37 -26.03 -22.77
C GLY A 162 -24.89 -25.57 -21.39
N LEU A 163 -24.43 -24.31 -21.29
CA LEU A 163 -23.91 -23.76 -20.03
C LEU A 163 -25.01 -23.61 -18.97
N VAL A 164 -26.22 -23.19 -19.37
CA VAL A 164 -27.35 -23.02 -18.45
C VAL A 164 -27.82 -24.37 -17.90
N ALA A 165 -27.87 -25.42 -18.72
CA ALA A 165 -28.27 -26.75 -18.26
C ALA A 165 -27.28 -27.34 -17.23
N VAL A 166 -25.98 -27.13 -17.42
CA VAL A 166 -24.94 -27.57 -16.47
C VAL A 166 -25.06 -26.84 -15.14
N LEU A 167 -25.25 -25.52 -15.16
CA LEU A 167 -25.39 -24.72 -13.93
C LEU A 167 -26.64 -25.11 -13.14
N VAL A 168 -27.77 -25.35 -13.81
CA VAL A 168 -29.00 -25.82 -13.16
C VAL A 168 -28.80 -27.22 -12.57
N GLY A 169 -28.13 -28.13 -13.30
CA GLY A 169 -27.79 -29.46 -12.80
C GLY A 169 -26.92 -29.43 -11.53
N CYS A 170 -25.88 -28.60 -11.51
CA CYS A 170 -25.01 -28.39 -10.34
C CYS A 170 -25.77 -27.82 -9.13
N LEU A 171 -26.69 -26.88 -9.34
CA LEU A 171 -27.51 -26.32 -8.26
C LEU A 171 -28.50 -27.35 -7.70
N PHE A 172 -29.10 -28.19 -8.54
CA PHE A 172 -29.99 -29.25 -8.11
C PHE A 172 -29.25 -30.34 -7.31
N THR A 173 -28.07 -30.77 -7.76
CA THR A 173 -27.27 -31.77 -7.02
C THR A 173 -26.74 -31.21 -5.70
N TRP A 174 -26.30 -29.94 -5.67
CA TRP A 174 -25.91 -29.24 -4.46
C TRP A 174 -27.07 -29.13 -3.45
N ALA A 175 -28.26 -28.73 -3.91
CA ALA A 175 -29.44 -28.62 -3.05
C ALA A 175 -29.84 -29.97 -2.45
N ILE A 176 -29.76 -31.07 -3.22
CA ILE A 176 -30.00 -32.42 -2.71
C ILE A 176 -28.94 -32.80 -1.67
N PHE A 177 -27.66 -32.52 -1.92
CA PHE A 177 -26.58 -32.81 -0.99
C PHE A 177 -26.70 -32.03 0.33
N CYS A 178 -27.00 -30.73 0.26
CA CYS A 178 -27.26 -29.90 1.44
C CYS A 178 -28.47 -30.39 2.24
N ARG A 179 -29.56 -30.78 1.58
CA ARG A 179 -30.75 -31.35 2.24
C ARG A 179 -30.46 -32.70 2.90
N ARG A 180 -29.55 -33.50 2.36
CA ARG A 180 -29.12 -34.78 2.97
C ARG A 180 -28.23 -34.55 4.19
N LYS A 181 -27.33 -33.55 4.16
CA LYS A 181 -26.51 -33.19 5.32
C LYS A 181 -27.30 -32.53 6.46
N TRP A 182 -28.39 -31.82 6.16
CA TRP A 182 -29.25 -31.21 7.20
C TRP A 182 -30.18 -32.19 7.93
N LYS A 183 -30.30 -33.44 7.47
CA LYS A 183 -31.04 -34.49 8.19
C LYS A 183 -30.15 -35.41 9.04
N ALA A 184 -28.84 -35.18 9.05
CA ALA A 184 -27.87 -35.95 9.83
C ALA A 184 -26.99 -34.99 10.66
N GLY A 185 -27.55 -34.49 11.76
CA GLY A 185 -26.79 -33.65 12.69
C GLY A 185 -27.68 -32.87 13.65
N SER A 186 -28.25 -33.56 14.64
CA SER A 186 -28.76 -32.91 15.85
C SER A 186 -28.47 -33.82 17.05
N ASP A 187 -27.18 -34.03 17.32
CA ASP A 187 -26.75 -34.46 18.64
C ASP A 187 -26.27 -33.22 19.40
N VAL A 188 -27.02 -32.87 20.43
CA VAL A 188 -26.68 -31.81 21.38
C VAL A 188 -25.55 -32.33 22.25
N VAL A 189 -24.32 -31.87 21.98
CA VAL A 189 -23.19 -32.10 22.88
C VAL A 189 -23.25 -31.05 24.00
N HIS A 190 -23.33 -31.57 25.23
CA HIS A 190 -23.31 -30.81 26.46
C HIS A 190 -21.95 -30.12 26.63
N VAL A 191 -21.95 -28.81 26.90
CA VAL A 191 -20.75 -27.98 27.12
C VAL A 191 -20.29 -28.14 28.57
N PRO A 192 -19.05 -28.58 28.85
CA PRO A 192 -18.44 -28.39 30.16
C PRO A 192 -17.84 -26.98 30.26
N GLU A 193 -17.97 -26.41 31.44
CA GLU A 193 -17.51 -25.08 31.85
C GLU A 193 -15.98 -24.88 31.66
N PRO A 194 -15.50 -23.71 31.18
CA PRO A 194 -14.08 -23.47 31.06
C PRO A 194 -13.45 -23.07 32.40
N VAL A 195 -12.47 -23.86 32.82
CA VAL A 195 -11.52 -23.54 33.90
C VAL A 195 -10.80 -22.22 33.60
N HIS A 196 -10.74 -21.35 34.61
CA HIS A 196 -10.09 -20.05 34.62
C HIS A 196 -8.63 -20.14 34.12
N LYS A 197 -8.32 -19.43 33.02
CA LYS A 197 -6.95 -19.26 32.52
C LYS A 197 -6.43 -17.89 32.91
N THR A 198 -5.31 -17.89 33.65
CA THR A 198 -4.46 -16.74 33.91
C THR A 198 -4.05 -16.08 32.58
N PRO A 199 -4.14 -14.74 32.43
CA PRO A 199 -3.74 -14.09 31.20
C PRO A 199 -2.22 -14.10 31.02
N ALA A 200 -1.78 -14.49 29.82
CA ALA A 200 -0.42 -14.30 29.35
C ALA A 200 -0.12 -12.78 29.20
N PRO A 201 1.14 -12.35 29.30
CA PRO A 201 1.49 -10.95 29.17
C PRO A 201 1.17 -10.46 27.76
N VAL A 202 0.50 -9.31 27.70
CA VAL A 202 0.16 -8.58 26.48
C VAL A 202 1.47 -8.17 25.79
N LEU A 203 1.79 -8.82 24.68
CA LEU A 203 2.77 -8.29 23.74
C LEU A 203 2.11 -7.10 23.05
N HIS A 204 2.49 -5.88 23.41
CA HIS A 204 2.09 -4.69 22.67
C HIS A 204 2.64 -4.80 21.25
N GLY A 205 1.76 -5.11 20.29
CA GLY A 205 2.05 -4.93 18.87
C GLY A 205 2.30 -3.44 18.56
N PRO A 206 2.94 -3.13 17.42
CA PRO A 206 3.27 -1.77 17.06
C PRO A 206 1.99 -0.93 16.95
N THR A 207 1.94 0.13 17.75
CA THR A 207 0.90 1.14 17.74
C THR A 207 0.82 1.76 16.34
N ALA A 208 -0.33 1.62 15.67
CA ALA A 208 -0.61 2.36 14.45
C ALA A 208 -0.79 3.83 14.83
N TYR A 209 0.19 4.67 14.51
CA TYR A 209 0.04 6.11 14.63
C TYR A 209 -0.56 6.64 13.34
N VAL A 210 -1.86 6.94 13.36
CA VAL A 210 -2.53 7.63 12.26
C VAL A 210 -2.23 9.12 12.40
N PHE A 211 -1.16 9.58 11.75
CA PHE A 211 -0.93 11.00 11.53
C PHE A 211 -1.67 11.45 10.27
N SER A 212 -2.57 12.42 10.39
CA SER A 212 -3.20 13.06 9.22
C SER A 212 -2.32 14.25 8.78
N VAL A 213 -1.52 14.03 7.75
CA VAL A 213 -0.75 15.09 7.10
C VAL A 213 -1.70 15.85 6.17
N THR A 214 -2.11 17.05 6.57
CA THR A 214 -3.04 17.87 5.78
C THR A 214 -2.23 18.68 4.78
N ALA A 215 -2.49 18.53 3.48
CA ALA A 215 -1.88 19.40 2.47
C ALA A 215 -2.34 20.85 2.70
N GLN A 216 -1.40 21.76 3.03
CA GLN A 216 -1.68 23.20 3.00
C GLN A 216 -1.51 23.75 1.58
N LYS A 217 -2.35 24.76 1.31
CA LYS A 217 -2.65 25.39 0.02
C LYS A 217 -1.47 26.12 -0.61
#